data_AF-A0A7Y9WEJ6-F1
#
_entry.id   AF-A0A7Y9WEJ6-F1
#
_cell.length_a   1.000
_cell.length_b   1.000
_cell.length_c   1.000
_cell.angle_alpha   90.00
_cell.angle_beta   90.00
_cell.angle_gamma   90.00
#
_symmetry.space_group_name_H-M   'P 1'
#
loop_
_entity.id
_entity.type
_entity.pdbx_description
1 polymer ?
#
loop_
_entity_poly.entity_id
_entity_poly.type
_entity_poly.pdbx_seq_one_letter_code
_entity_poly.pdbx_strand_id
1 'polypeptide(L)'
;MTLLRHYPLDIDLDLSGSALPGVWALPSGMVKRDDAMVPRGEYYANPTALETGRRELDALSPVLYVDFDNVTHRCDAYKTEQGIVPSDPAGRFFEFAPVLEKLVRPYPTLQIVLSTSWVEVLGFDEARAQLPIASLRARVVDCTYHPNSEFVASWSTMPRGQQVLRHVRRHGIQRWLAIDDMRAGFEGNEAHLIHCQQGVGLGDKDVQGLFAKKLTTMFRPPESPPLDGESSDEHSP
;
A
#
# COMPACT_ATOMS: atom_id res chain seq x y z
N MET A 1 9.47 -4.90 20.55
CA MET A 1 8.27 -4.62 19.74
C MET A 1 8.55 -3.35 18.97
N THR A 2 8.44 -3.37 17.65
CA THR A 2 8.78 -2.23 16.78
C THR A 2 7.55 -1.85 15.99
N LEU A 3 7.13 -0.57 16.08
CA LEU A 3 6.04 -0.05 15.26
C LEU A 3 6.48 -0.15 13.79
N LEU A 4 5.64 -0.72 12.93
CA LEU A 4 5.97 -0.84 11.49
C LEU A 4 5.96 0.52 10.79
N ARG A 5 5.34 1.53 11.42
CA ARG A 5 5.31 2.92 10.95
C ARG A 5 6.55 3.66 11.45
N HIS A 6 7.34 4.22 10.54
CA HIS A 6 8.65 4.81 10.84
C HIS A 6 8.75 6.30 10.48
N TYR A 7 8.00 7.22 11.09
CA TYR A 7 8.15 8.65 10.74
C TYR A 7 7.94 9.63 11.89
N PRO A 8 8.68 10.78 11.87
CA PRO A 8 8.62 11.78 12.90
C PRO A 8 7.20 12.30 13.01
N LEU A 9 6.70 12.25 14.23
CA LEU A 9 5.42 12.82 14.61
C LEU A 9 5.49 14.33 14.36
N ASP A 10 4.89 14.82 13.27
CA ASP A 10 4.33 16.18 13.27
C ASP A 10 3.09 16.15 14.17
N ILE A 11 3.37 16.01 15.47
CA ILE A 11 2.41 16.16 16.56
C ILE A 11 2.39 17.66 16.88
N ASP A 12 1.43 18.38 16.30
CA ASP A 12 0.76 19.45 17.04
C ASP A 12 -0.34 18.78 17.88
N LEU A 13 0.07 18.15 18.98
CA LEU A 13 -0.84 17.78 20.06
C LEU A 13 -0.62 18.79 21.17
N ASP A 14 -1.45 19.83 21.18
CA ASP A 14 -1.90 20.39 22.45
C ASP A 14 -2.80 19.33 23.12
N LEU A 15 -2.16 18.35 23.76
CA LEU A 15 -2.82 17.48 24.72
C LEU A 15 -2.04 17.55 26.02
N SER A 16 -2.67 18.27 26.94
CA SER A 16 -2.32 18.37 28.33
C SER A 16 -2.15 17.00 28.99
N GLY A 17 -1.07 16.88 29.76
CA GLY A 17 -1.12 16.29 31.09
C GLY A 17 -1.05 14.77 31.21
N SER A 18 0.06 14.35 31.81
CA SER A 18 0.22 13.17 32.69
C SER A 18 0.20 11.77 32.06
N ALA A 19 1.39 11.17 31.91
CA ALA A 19 2.00 10.32 32.95
C ALA A 19 3.22 9.54 32.39
N LEU A 20 4.40 9.78 32.99
CA LEU A 20 5.52 8.83 33.05
C LEU A 20 5.31 7.93 34.28
N PRO A 21 5.86 6.69 34.41
CA PRO A 21 7.31 6.43 34.34
C PRO A 21 7.78 5.05 33.82
N GLY A 22 9.09 4.91 33.57
CA GLY A 22 9.72 3.59 33.39
C GLY A 22 11.16 3.59 32.88
N VAL A 23 12.10 4.01 33.72
CA VAL A 23 13.55 3.86 33.54
C VAL A 23 13.97 2.41 33.78
N TRP A 24 14.70 1.78 32.85
CA TRP A 24 15.55 0.62 33.16
C TRP A 24 16.88 0.66 32.41
N ALA A 25 17.93 0.38 33.17
CA ALA A 25 19.33 0.40 32.81
C ALA A 25 19.75 -0.79 31.93
N LEU A 26 20.76 -0.53 31.09
CA LEU A 26 21.50 -1.51 30.31
C LEU A 26 22.45 -2.34 31.20
N PRO A 27 22.70 -3.63 30.88
CA PRO A 27 23.96 -4.26 31.21
C PRO A 27 24.93 -4.22 30.01
N SER A 28 26.14 -3.74 30.29
CA SER A 28 27.32 -3.84 29.43
C SER A 28 27.73 -5.29 29.19
N GLY A 29 28.06 -5.63 27.94
CA GLY A 29 28.57 -6.95 27.55
C GLY A 29 29.15 -6.92 26.15
N MET A 30 30.32 -6.31 26.01
CA MET A 30 31.09 -6.19 24.78
C MET A 30 31.95 -7.46 24.60
N VAL A 31 31.71 -8.24 23.55
CA VAL A 31 32.65 -9.26 23.05
C VAL A 31 32.89 -9.02 21.56
N LYS A 32 34.18 -9.09 21.19
CA LYS A 32 34.76 -8.67 19.92
C LYS A 32 34.39 -9.58 18.74
N ARG A 33 34.48 -8.95 17.56
CA ARG A 33 34.37 -9.47 16.20
C ARG A 33 35.30 -10.65 15.93
N ASP A 34 34.86 -11.52 15.03
CA ASP A 34 35.73 -12.19 14.06
C ASP A 34 35.19 -11.93 12.65
N ASP A 35 36.06 -11.41 11.80
CA ASP A 35 35.85 -11.15 10.37
C ASP A 35 35.84 -12.46 9.59
N ALA A 36 34.77 -12.70 8.81
CA ALA A 36 34.78 -13.70 7.75
C ALA A 36 34.21 -13.07 6.47
N MET A 37 35.15 -12.72 5.59
CA MET A 37 34.95 -12.32 4.21
C MET A 37 34.30 -13.47 3.43
N VAL A 38 33.05 -13.30 2.98
CA VAL A 38 32.38 -14.25 2.06
C VAL A 38 32.39 -13.63 0.65
N PRO A 39 32.77 -14.38 -0.41
CA PRO A 39 33.12 -13.80 -1.69
C PRO A 39 31.90 -13.30 -2.46
N ARG A 40 32.11 -12.25 -3.28
CA ARG A 40 31.19 -11.84 -4.35
C ARG A 40 31.02 -13.01 -5.32
N GLY A 41 29.85 -13.65 -5.28
CA GLY A 41 29.43 -14.71 -6.19
C GLY A 41 28.09 -14.34 -6.80
N GLU A 42 28.05 -14.41 -8.12
CA GLU A 42 26.90 -14.21 -9.00
C GLU A 42 25.64 -14.89 -8.45
N TYR A 43 24.56 -14.14 -8.29
CA TYR A 43 23.26 -14.73 -8.00
C TYR A 43 22.78 -15.47 -9.25
N TYR A 44 22.92 -16.79 -9.21
CA TYR A 44 22.27 -17.72 -10.13
C TYR A 44 20.77 -17.40 -10.16
N ALA A 45 20.29 -17.04 -11.36
CA ALA A 45 18.88 -17.14 -11.69
C ALA A 45 18.43 -18.57 -11.38
N ASN A 46 17.48 -18.73 -10.46
CA ASN A 46 16.90 -20.03 -10.15
C ASN A 46 15.89 -20.39 -11.26
N PRO A 47 16.18 -21.36 -12.16
CA PRO A 47 15.33 -21.60 -13.32
C PRO A 47 14.55 -22.89 -13.10
N THR A 48 13.61 -22.91 -12.14
CA THR A 48 12.42 -23.80 -12.16
C THR A 48 11.56 -23.62 -10.90
N ALA A 49 10.53 -22.78 -11.02
CA ALA A 49 9.23 -23.04 -10.41
C ALA A 49 8.18 -22.62 -11.44
N LEU A 50 7.71 -23.62 -12.19
CA LEU A 50 6.64 -23.53 -13.16
C LEU A 50 5.34 -23.04 -12.49
N GLU A 51 4.59 -22.24 -13.24
CA GLU A 51 3.23 -21.76 -12.96
C GLU A 51 3.04 -20.83 -11.75
N THR A 52 3.38 -19.56 -11.92
CA THR A 52 2.59 -18.51 -11.27
C THR A 52 2.08 -17.57 -12.34
N GLY A 53 0.77 -17.60 -12.62
CA GLY A 53 0.08 -16.61 -13.44
C GLY A 53 0.05 -15.22 -12.78
N ARG A 54 1.19 -14.76 -12.26
CA ARG A 54 1.39 -13.42 -11.72
C ARG A 54 1.28 -12.46 -12.90
N ARG A 55 0.40 -11.47 -12.76
CA ARG A 55 0.38 -10.36 -13.72
C ARG A 55 1.64 -9.52 -13.49
N GLU A 56 2.38 -9.27 -14.56
CA GLU A 56 3.46 -8.27 -14.55
C GLU A 56 2.84 -6.88 -14.49
N LEU A 57 3.56 -5.92 -13.91
CA LEU A 57 3.15 -4.52 -13.90
C LEU A 57 3.09 -4.00 -15.34
N ASP A 58 1.93 -3.46 -15.72
CA ASP A 58 1.70 -2.83 -17.01
C ASP A 58 1.47 -1.32 -16.76
N ALA A 59 2.42 -0.50 -17.21
CA ALA A 59 2.40 0.94 -17.01
C ALA A 59 1.18 1.65 -17.66
N LEU A 60 0.55 1.01 -18.64
CA LEU A 60 -0.68 1.51 -19.28
C LEU A 60 -1.93 1.12 -18.50
N SER A 61 -1.89 0.05 -17.71
CA SER A 61 -3.02 -0.36 -16.88
C SER A 61 -3.23 0.60 -15.69
N PRO A 62 -4.47 0.77 -15.21
CA PRO A 62 -4.72 1.54 -13.98
C PRO A 62 -4.01 0.93 -12.78
N VAL A 63 -3.28 1.75 -12.00
CA VAL A 63 -2.55 1.31 -10.81
C VAL A 63 -3.13 1.95 -9.55
N LEU A 64 -3.51 1.11 -8.59
CA LEU A 64 -3.87 1.54 -7.24
C LEU A 64 -2.73 1.24 -6.27
N TYR A 65 -2.18 2.27 -5.64
CA TYR A 65 -1.25 2.14 -4.51
C TYR A 65 -2.05 1.99 -3.22
N VAL A 66 -1.77 0.94 -2.44
CA VAL A 66 -2.56 0.58 -1.25
C VAL A 66 -1.64 0.46 -0.04
N ASP A 67 -1.91 1.26 1.00
CA ASP A 67 -1.45 0.96 2.36
C ASP A 67 -2.40 -0.01 3.08
N PHE A 68 -1.90 -0.65 4.13
CA PHE A 68 -2.67 -1.52 5.00
C PHE A 68 -3.15 -0.82 6.26
N ASP A 69 -2.22 -0.27 7.04
CA ASP A 69 -2.49 0.37 8.33
C ASP A 69 -3.34 1.63 8.14
N ASN A 70 -4.34 1.81 8.99
CA ASN A 70 -5.32 2.90 8.89
C ASN A 70 -6.04 3.04 7.53
N VAL A 71 -6.00 2.02 6.67
CA VAL A 71 -6.68 1.97 5.37
C VAL A 71 -7.56 0.72 5.27
N THR A 72 -6.94 -0.46 5.27
CA THR A 72 -7.63 -1.75 5.19
C THR A 72 -8.08 -2.26 6.57
N HIS A 73 -7.61 -1.61 7.64
CA HIS A 73 -8.03 -1.78 9.03
C HIS A 73 -7.79 -0.48 9.80
N ARG A 74 -8.34 -0.37 11.02
CA ARG A 74 -8.37 0.87 11.83
C ARG A 74 -7.17 1.12 12.75
N CYS A 75 -6.08 0.40 12.59
CA CYS A 75 -4.98 0.46 13.56
C CYS A 75 -3.63 0.38 12.86
N ASP A 76 -2.59 0.72 13.61
CA ASP A 76 -1.22 0.45 13.21
C ASP A 76 -0.87 -1.01 13.50
N ALA A 77 0.25 -1.45 12.95
CA ALA A 77 0.83 -2.75 13.23
C ALA A 77 2.20 -2.66 13.89
N TYR A 78 2.47 -3.60 14.79
CA TYR A 78 3.77 -3.78 15.43
C TYR A 78 4.39 -5.12 15.01
N LYS A 79 5.70 -5.12 14.77
CA LYS A 79 6.47 -6.37 14.75
C LYS A 79 6.87 -6.79 16.16
N THR A 80 6.55 -8.03 16.47
CA THR A 80 6.96 -8.75 17.68
C THR A 80 7.74 -10.01 17.28
N GLU A 81 8.29 -10.73 18.26
CA GLU A 81 8.89 -12.04 18.03
C GLU A 81 7.85 -13.07 17.53
N GLN A 82 6.58 -12.87 17.89
CA GLN A 82 5.44 -13.71 17.53
C GLN A 82 4.84 -13.35 16.16
N GLY A 83 5.37 -12.32 15.49
CA GLY A 83 4.89 -11.83 14.20
C GLY A 83 4.31 -10.42 14.27
N ILE A 84 3.46 -10.10 13.30
CA ILE A 84 2.80 -8.80 13.19
C ILE A 84 1.54 -8.80 14.05
N VAL A 85 1.39 -7.82 14.93
CA VAL A 85 0.23 -7.69 15.83
C VAL A 85 -0.39 -6.29 15.73
N PRO A 86 -1.72 -6.15 15.90
CA PRO A 86 -2.38 -4.84 15.90
C PRO A 86 -1.91 -3.95 17.06
N SER A 87 -1.93 -2.63 16.87
CA SER A 87 -1.68 -1.65 17.95
C SER A 87 -2.82 -1.56 18.97
N ASP A 88 -4.03 -1.87 18.54
CA ASP A 88 -5.22 -2.00 19.38
C ASP A 88 -5.51 -3.49 19.63
N PRO A 89 -5.59 -3.97 20.89
CA PRO A 89 -5.97 -5.35 21.20
C PRO A 89 -7.33 -5.79 20.63
N ALA A 90 -8.26 -4.85 20.38
CA ALA A 90 -9.53 -5.09 19.71
C ALA A 90 -9.48 -4.87 18.19
N GLY A 91 -8.31 -4.50 17.67
CA GLY A 91 -8.02 -4.32 16.26
C GLY A 91 -8.06 -5.64 15.50
N ARG A 92 -8.57 -5.59 14.27
CA ARG A 92 -8.58 -6.74 13.36
C ARG A 92 -7.98 -6.30 12.03
N PHE A 93 -6.90 -6.95 11.63
CA PHE A 93 -6.29 -6.70 10.33
C PHE A 93 -7.27 -6.99 9.20
N PHE A 94 -7.21 -6.17 8.16
CA PHE A 94 -7.97 -6.31 6.92
C PHE A 94 -9.50 -6.36 7.08
N GLU A 95 -10.07 -5.83 8.16
CA GLU A 95 -11.53 -5.82 8.35
C GLU A 95 -12.28 -5.02 7.26
N PHE A 96 -11.59 -4.11 6.55
CA PHE A 96 -12.12 -3.36 5.41
C PHE A 96 -11.66 -3.89 4.05
N ALA A 97 -10.95 -5.02 3.99
CA ALA A 97 -10.62 -5.66 2.72
C ALA A 97 -11.87 -5.99 1.87
N PRO A 98 -13.02 -6.42 2.42
CA PRO A 98 -14.26 -6.58 1.64
C PRO A 98 -14.77 -5.28 1.01
N VAL A 99 -14.55 -4.14 1.66
CA VAL A 99 -14.90 -2.82 1.12
C VAL A 99 -14.01 -2.47 -0.05
N LEU A 100 -12.69 -2.63 0.11
CA LEU A 100 -11.71 -2.42 -0.96
C LEU A 100 -12.03 -3.31 -2.17
N GLU A 101 -12.26 -4.61 -1.94
CA GLU A 101 -12.58 -5.57 -3.00
C GLU A 101 -13.84 -5.19 -3.76
N LYS A 102 -14.91 -4.81 -3.07
CA LYS A 102 -16.14 -4.32 -3.69
C LYS A 102 -15.90 -3.10 -4.57
N LEU A 103 -15.09 -2.14 -4.13
CA LEU A 103 -14.82 -0.89 -4.86
C LEU A 103 -13.97 -1.11 -6.11
N VAL A 104 -12.99 -2.01 -6.07
CA VAL A 104 -12.10 -2.27 -7.22
C VAL A 104 -12.64 -3.32 -8.19
N ARG A 105 -13.65 -4.12 -7.77
CA ARG A 105 -14.26 -5.16 -8.61
C ARG A 105 -14.68 -4.69 -10.01
N PRO A 106 -15.29 -3.49 -10.21
CA PRO A 106 -15.69 -3.01 -11.53
C PRO A 106 -14.54 -2.71 -12.50
N TYR A 107 -13.29 -2.71 -12.04
CA TYR A 107 -12.11 -2.33 -12.84
C TYR A 107 -11.21 -3.57 -13.05
N PRO A 108 -11.51 -4.47 -14.02
CA PRO A 108 -10.82 -5.76 -14.15
C PRO A 108 -9.34 -5.66 -14.59
N THR A 109 -8.96 -4.53 -15.20
CA THR A 109 -7.57 -4.24 -15.60
C THR A 109 -6.77 -3.56 -14.49
N LEU A 110 -7.41 -3.11 -13.41
CA LEU A 110 -6.74 -2.44 -12.30
C LEU A 110 -5.76 -3.38 -11.62
N GLN A 111 -4.52 -2.91 -11.52
CA GLN A 111 -3.40 -3.51 -10.80
C GLN A 111 -3.21 -2.82 -9.45
N ILE A 112 -2.76 -3.57 -8.45
CA ILE A 112 -2.43 -3.06 -7.12
C ILE A 112 -0.91 -3.09 -6.94
N VAL A 113 -0.38 -1.97 -6.44
CA VAL A 113 0.99 -1.89 -5.92
C VAL A 113 0.92 -1.68 -4.42
N LEU A 114 1.60 -2.53 -3.65
CA LEU A 114 1.64 -2.37 -2.20
C LEU A 114 2.52 -1.17 -1.85
N SER A 115 1.94 -0.22 -1.14
CA SER A 115 2.63 0.96 -0.63
C SER A 115 2.47 0.98 0.88
N THR A 116 3.07 0.00 1.55
CA THR A 116 2.92 -0.24 2.98
C THR A 116 4.26 -0.59 3.61
N SER A 117 4.51 -0.22 4.87
CA SER A 117 5.77 -0.60 5.54
C SER A 117 5.90 -2.11 5.77
N TRP A 118 4.81 -2.86 5.66
CA TRP A 118 4.84 -4.32 5.80
C TRP A 118 5.74 -4.98 4.74
N VAL A 119 5.91 -4.39 3.55
CA VAL A 119 6.76 -4.99 2.50
C VAL A 119 8.26 -4.91 2.82
N GLU A 120 8.70 -3.91 3.56
CA GLU A 120 10.08 -3.83 4.06
C GLU A 120 10.34 -4.90 5.13
N VAL A 121 9.33 -5.16 5.96
CA VAL A 121 9.47 -6.01 7.15
C VAL A 121 9.23 -7.49 6.89
N LEU A 122 8.35 -7.82 5.95
CA LEU A 122 7.96 -9.18 5.60
C LEU A 122 8.54 -9.63 4.25
N GLY A 123 8.86 -8.69 3.37
CA GLY A 123 9.02 -8.99 1.95
C GLY A 123 7.71 -8.92 1.19
N PHE A 124 7.82 -8.81 -0.13
CA PHE A 124 6.68 -8.60 -1.03
C PHE A 124 5.67 -9.76 -1.01
N ASP A 125 6.15 -11.00 -1.15
CA ASP A 125 5.28 -12.17 -1.31
C ASP A 125 4.49 -12.43 -0.02
N GLU A 126 5.12 -12.29 1.15
CA GLU A 126 4.53 -12.44 2.46
C GLU A 126 3.53 -11.33 2.77
N ALA A 127 3.88 -10.06 2.51
CA ALA A 127 2.95 -8.94 2.70
C ALA A 127 1.71 -9.07 1.79
N ARG A 128 1.89 -9.48 0.54
CA ARG A 128 0.79 -9.80 -0.38
C ARG A 128 -0.07 -10.94 0.16
N ALA A 129 0.54 -11.98 0.73
CA ALA A 129 -0.19 -13.13 1.27
C ALA A 129 -1.07 -12.77 2.48
N GLN A 130 -0.80 -11.65 3.17
CA GLN A 130 -1.62 -11.17 4.29
C GLN A 130 -3.02 -10.72 3.87
N LEU A 131 -3.21 -10.22 2.64
CA LEU A 131 -4.53 -9.84 2.15
C LEU A 131 -5.45 -11.06 2.18
N PRO A 132 -6.62 -11.05 2.86
CA PRO A 132 -7.43 -12.24 3.05
C PRO A 132 -8.21 -12.66 1.80
N ILE A 133 -8.46 -11.74 0.86
CA ILE A 133 -9.28 -11.98 -0.32
C ILE A 133 -8.42 -12.29 -1.56
N ALA A 134 -8.67 -13.46 -2.17
CA ALA A 134 -7.88 -13.95 -3.32
C ALA A 134 -7.90 -13.00 -4.52
N SER A 135 -9.05 -12.38 -4.81
CA SER A 135 -9.18 -11.42 -5.93
C SER A 135 -8.38 -10.14 -5.71
N LEU A 136 -8.15 -9.72 -4.47
CA LEU A 136 -7.23 -8.61 -4.16
C LEU A 136 -5.78 -9.07 -4.35
N ARG A 137 -5.39 -10.23 -3.79
CA ARG A 137 -4.03 -10.79 -3.96
C ARG A 137 -3.64 -10.93 -5.43
N ALA A 138 -4.56 -11.42 -6.26
CA ALA A 138 -4.34 -11.63 -7.69
C ALA A 138 -4.13 -10.32 -8.48
N ARG A 139 -4.55 -9.17 -7.93
CA ARG A 139 -4.31 -7.85 -8.51
C ARG A 139 -2.97 -7.25 -8.09
N VAL A 140 -2.35 -7.76 -7.03
CA VAL A 140 -1.06 -7.24 -6.54
C VAL A 140 0.06 -7.69 -7.47
N VAL A 141 0.67 -6.73 -8.16
CA VAL A 141 1.72 -6.96 -9.16
C VAL A 141 3.10 -6.50 -8.71
N ASP A 142 3.17 -5.52 -7.80
CA ASP A 142 4.44 -4.96 -7.33
C ASP A 142 4.30 -4.27 -5.95
N CYS A 143 5.40 -3.71 -5.43
CA CYS A 143 5.42 -2.86 -4.24
C CYS A 143 6.43 -1.71 -4.34
N THR A 144 6.26 -0.67 -3.51
CA THR A 144 7.13 0.52 -3.54
C THR A 144 8.50 0.30 -2.89
N TYR A 145 8.74 -0.84 -2.24
CA TYR A 145 10.01 -1.22 -1.62
C TYR A 145 10.73 -2.29 -2.45
N HIS A 146 12.03 -2.10 -2.69
CA HIS A 146 12.88 -3.15 -3.22
C HIS A 146 14.21 -3.20 -2.45
N PRO A 147 14.66 -4.38 -2.00
CA PRO A 147 15.87 -4.52 -1.19
C PRO A 147 17.15 -4.11 -1.94
N ASN A 148 17.13 -4.18 -3.28
CA ASN A 148 18.25 -3.80 -4.14
C ASN A 148 18.15 -2.34 -4.64
N SER A 149 17.25 -1.54 -4.08
CA SER A 149 17.13 -0.12 -4.41
C SER A 149 18.27 0.67 -3.78
N GLU A 150 18.82 1.64 -4.51
CA GLU A 150 19.78 2.62 -3.96
C GLU A 150 19.21 3.46 -2.78
N PHE A 151 17.87 3.46 -2.61
CA PHE A 151 17.17 4.13 -1.51
C PHE A 151 16.83 3.19 -0.35
N VAL A 152 17.30 1.95 -0.34
CA VAL A 152 16.92 0.96 0.70
C VAL A 152 17.16 1.49 2.12
N ALA A 153 18.26 2.21 2.34
CA ALA A 153 18.65 2.71 3.67
C ALA A 153 17.78 3.87 4.17
N SER A 154 17.12 4.61 3.26
CA SER A 154 16.30 5.77 3.60
C SER A 154 14.81 5.57 3.29
N TRP A 155 14.44 4.42 2.72
CA TRP A 155 13.07 4.14 2.28
C TRP A 155 12.06 4.28 3.42
N SER A 156 12.39 3.74 4.61
CA SER A 156 11.58 3.84 5.82
C SER A 156 11.56 5.21 6.48
N THR A 157 12.33 6.17 5.94
CA THR A 157 12.30 7.60 6.33
C THR A 157 11.93 8.53 5.17
N MET A 158 11.50 7.97 4.03
CA MET A 158 10.96 8.70 2.88
C MET A 158 9.44 8.90 2.99
N PRO A 159 8.90 10.14 2.89
CA PRO A 159 7.46 10.37 2.89
C PRO A 159 6.71 9.46 1.91
N ARG A 160 5.55 8.97 2.32
CA ARG A 160 4.78 7.97 1.57
C ARG A 160 4.45 8.40 0.15
N GLY A 161 4.08 9.66 -0.05
CA GLY A 161 3.87 10.20 -1.39
C GLY A 161 5.13 10.20 -2.26
N GLN A 162 6.32 10.41 -1.68
CA GLN A 162 7.58 10.31 -2.41
C GLN A 162 7.91 8.86 -2.82
N GLN A 163 7.63 7.88 -1.95
CA GLN A 163 7.77 6.45 -2.30
C GLN A 163 6.90 6.09 -3.52
N VAL A 164 5.63 6.50 -3.50
CA VAL A 164 4.69 6.30 -4.60
C VAL A 164 5.16 7.02 -5.87
N LEU A 165 5.47 8.31 -5.79
CA LEU A 165 5.88 9.11 -6.96
C LEU A 165 7.18 8.60 -7.58
N ARG A 166 8.12 8.07 -6.78
CA ARG A 166 9.32 7.41 -7.29
C ARG A 166 8.96 6.16 -8.10
N HIS A 167 8.08 5.32 -7.58
CA HIS A 167 7.60 4.12 -8.28
C HIS A 167 6.87 4.49 -9.58
N VAL A 168 5.95 5.46 -9.54
CA VAL A 168 5.25 6.00 -10.72
C VAL A 168 6.25 6.40 -11.82
N ARG A 169 7.25 7.21 -11.47
CA ARG A 169 8.26 7.70 -12.43
C ARG A 169 9.14 6.59 -12.97
N ARG A 170 9.60 5.68 -12.10
CA ARG A 170 10.46 4.54 -12.47
C ARG A 170 9.81 3.66 -13.53
N HIS A 171 8.51 3.42 -13.40
CA HIS A 171 7.76 2.51 -14.28
C HIS A 171 6.95 3.22 -15.38
N GLY A 172 6.98 4.55 -15.43
CA GLY A 172 6.22 5.31 -16.44
C GLY A 172 4.70 5.16 -16.31
N ILE A 173 4.19 4.92 -15.10
CA ILE A 173 2.76 4.67 -14.84
C ILE A 173 1.94 5.93 -15.14
N GLN A 174 0.94 5.79 -16.00
CA GLN A 174 0.17 6.95 -16.50
C GLN A 174 -1.09 7.23 -15.67
N ARG A 175 -1.78 6.18 -15.24
CA ARG A 175 -3.06 6.28 -14.51
C ARG A 175 -2.90 5.64 -13.15
N TRP A 176 -2.84 6.47 -12.12
CA TRP A 176 -2.64 5.98 -10.76
C TRP A 176 -3.47 6.73 -9.73
N LEU A 177 -3.73 6.04 -8.62
CA LEU A 177 -4.39 6.57 -7.43
C LEU A 177 -3.75 5.90 -6.21
N ALA A 178 -3.58 6.62 -5.12
CA ALA A 178 -3.13 6.10 -3.84
C ALA A 178 -4.26 6.16 -2.82
N ILE A 179 -4.36 5.16 -1.96
CA ILE A 179 -5.21 5.18 -0.77
C ILE A 179 -4.34 4.95 0.46
N ASP A 180 -4.34 5.95 1.35
CA ASP A 180 -3.31 6.10 2.37
C ASP A 180 -3.79 6.99 3.52
N ASP A 181 -3.31 6.75 4.75
CA ASP A 181 -3.51 7.67 5.87
C ASP A 181 -2.44 8.76 5.95
N MET A 182 -1.39 8.69 5.11
CA MET A 182 -0.30 9.65 5.07
C MET A 182 -0.41 10.59 3.87
N ARG A 183 -0.41 11.90 4.15
CA ARG A 183 -0.44 12.96 3.13
C ARG A 183 0.94 13.40 2.65
N ALA A 184 1.96 13.31 3.50
CA ALA A 184 3.27 13.87 3.21
C ALA A 184 3.90 13.27 1.94
N GLY A 185 4.42 14.14 1.07
CA GLY A 185 5.04 13.74 -0.20
C GLY A 185 4.08 13.69 -1.39
N PHE A 186 2.78 13.97 -1.21
CA PHE A 186 1.80 14.07 -2.28
C PHE A 186 1.56 15.51 -2.75
N GLU A 187 2.41 16.47 -2.36
CA GLU A 187 2.26 17.88 -2.72
C GLU A 187 2.22 18.04 -4.25
N GLY A 188 1.22 18.77 -4.75
CA GLY A 188 0.95 18.93 -6.18
C GLY A 188 0.34 17.70 -6.87
N ASN A 189 0.08 16.61 -6.13
CA ASN A 189 -0.54 15.37 -6.62
C ASN A 189 -1.70 14.93 -5.71
N GLU A 190 -2.29 15.84 -4.95
CA GLU A 190 -3.35 15.56 -3.97
C GLU A 190 -4.63 15.00 -4.65
N ALA A 191 -4.83 15.35 -5.92
CA ALA A 191 -5.88 14.77 -6.74
C ALA A 191 -5.75 13.24 -6.85
N HIS A 192 -4.55 12.69 -6.74
CA HIS A 192 -4.26 11.26 -6.79
C HIS A 192 -4.29 10.56 -5.42
N LEU A 193 -4.62 11.25 -4.32
CA LEU A 193 -4.69 10.66 -2.99
C LEU A 193 -6.15 10.51 -2.50
N ILE A 194 -6.51 9.32 -2.04
CA ILE A 194 -7.62 9.07 -1.13
C ILE A 194 -7.04 9.04 0.28
N HIS A 195 -7.22 10.13 1.00
CA HIS A 195 -6.69 10.26 2.35
C HIS A 195 -7.66 9.63 3.36
N CYS A 196 -7.20 8.60 4.06
CA CYS A 196 -7.93 7.94 5.13
C CYS A 196 -7.61 8.59 6.49
N GLN A 197 -8.62 8.78 7.32
CA GLN A 197 -8.41 9.20 8.71
C GLN A 197 -7.89 8.00 9.51
N GLN A 198 -6.85 8.24 10.32
CA GLN A 198 -6.34 7.26 11.28
C GLN A 198 -7.44 6.80 12.23
N GLY A 199 -7.43 5.51 12.58
CA GLY A 199 -8.49 4.93 13.42
C GLY A 199 -9.81 4.65 12.69
N VAL A 200 -9.97 5.06 11.42
CA VAL A 200 -11.22 4.89 10.67
C VAL A 200 -11.01 4.13 9.37
N GLY A 201 -10.01 4.53 8.57
CA GLY A 201 -9.69 3.91 7.30
C GLY A 201 -10.86 3.84 6.32
N LEU A 202 -10.97 2.73 5.59
CA LEU A 202 -12.11 2.46 4.71
C LEU A 202 -13.42 2.18 5.47
N GLY A 203 -13.46 2.31 6.79
CA GLY A 203 -14.71 2.37 7.55
C GLY A 203 -15.56 3.61 7.26
N ASP A 204 -14.93 4.71 6.86
CA ASP A 204 -15.60 5.98 6.54
C ASP A 204 -16.36 5.90 5.20
N LYS A 205 -17.66 6.20 5.23
CA LYS A 205 -18.53 6.15 4.06
C LYS A 205 -18.30 7.30 3.08
N ASP A 206 -17.87 8.46 3.56
CA ASP A 206 -17.54 9.59 2.70
C ASP A 206 -16.23 9.32 1.97
N VAL A 207 -15.25 8.70 2.64
CA VAL A 207 -14.01 8.21 2.00
C VAL A 207 -14.34 7.15 0.94
N GLN A 208 -15.22 6.19 1.22
CA GLN A 208 -15.68 5.21 0.22
C GLN A 208 -16.31 5.89 -1.00
N GLY A 209 -17.16 6.91 -0.78
CA GLY A 209 -17.80 7.67 -1.85
C GLY A 209 -16.81 8.46 -2.70
N LEU A 210 -15.86 9.16 -2.06
CA LEU A 210 -14.78 9.85 -2.75
C LEU A 210 -13.90 8.89 -3.55
N PHE A 211 -13.58 7.74 -2.96
CA PHE A 211 -12.78 6.70 -3.61
C PHE A 211 -13.48 6.17 -4.87
N ALA A 212 -14.76 5.81 -4.78
CA ALA A 212 -15.56 5.39 -5.94
C ALA A 212 -15.60 6.45 -7.06
N LYS A 213 -15.74 7.73 -6.68
CA LYS A 213 -15.72 8.85 -7.63
C LYS A 213 -14.37 8.96 -8.34
N LYS A 214 -13.25 8.92 -7.60
CA LYS A 214 -11.91 9.01 -8.21
C LYS A 214 -11.57 7.79 -9.07
N LEU A 215 -11.93 6.58 -8.64
CA LEU A 215 -11.80 5.38 -9.47
C LEU A 215 -12.54 5.56 -10.80
N THR A 216 -13.77 6.09 -10.76
CA THR A 216 -14.53 6.38 -11.98
C THR A 216 -13.87 7.45 -12.84
N THR A 217 -13.38 8.54 -12.27
CA THR A 217 -12.77 9.63 -13.04
C THR A 217 -11.41 9.23 -13.64
N MET A 218 -10.60 8.48 -12.91
CA MET A 218 -9.21 8.17 -13.31
C MET A 218 -9.08 6.88 -14.10
N PHE A 219 -9.93 5.88 -13.79
CA PHE A 219 -9.77 4.51 -14.30
C PHE A 219 -10.94 4.03 -15.14
N ARG A 220 -11.86 4.93 -15.54
CA ARG A 220 -12.91 4.54 -16.48
C ARG A 220 -12.26 3.90 -17.71
N PRO A 221 -12.75 2.74 -18.16
CA PRO A 221 -12.49 2.29 -19.52
C PRO A 221 -13.01 3.36 -20.50
N PRO A 222 -12.37 3.56 -21.67
CA PRO A 222 -13.04 4.26 -22.76
C PRO A 222 -14.41 3.60 -22.97
N GLU A 223 -15.45 4.42 -23.07
CA GLU A 223 -16.85 3.98 -23.04
C GLU A 223 -17.09 2.76 -23.95
N SER A 224 -17.84 1.77 -23.46
CA SER A 224 -18.54 0.84 -24.35
C SER A 224 -19.30 1.67 -25.40
N PRO A 225 -19.31 1.27 -26.68
CA PRO A 225 -20.03 2.02 -27.71
C PRO A 225 -21.50 2.23 -27.30
N PRO A 226 -22.15 3.29 -27.79
CA PRO A 226 -23.57 3.49 -27.57
C PRO A 226 -24.31 2.20 -27.94
N LEU A 227 -25.31 1.82 -27.15
CA LEU A 227 -26.24 0.79 -27.57
C LEU A 227 -26.95 1.33 -28.82
N ASP A 228 -26.54 0.83 -29.99
CA ASP A 228 -27.27 1.03 -31.24
C ASP A 228 -28.72 0.59 -31.01
N GLY A 229 -29.67 1.51 -31.18
CA GLY A 229 -31.08 1.15 -31.23
C GLY A 229 -32.07 2.10 -30.57
N GLU A 230 -32.03 3.39 -30.88
CA GLU A 230 -33.29 4.10 -31.13
C GLU A 230 -33.28 4.52 -32.59
N SER A 231 -33.89 3.67 -33.42
CA SER A 231 -34.25 4.02 -34.78
C SER A 231 -35.19 5.21 -34.71
N SER A 232 -34.76 6.31 -35.31
CA SER A 232 -35.63 7.36 -35.79
C SER A 232 -36.60 6.77 -36.80
N ASP A 233 -37.77 6.33 -36.34
CA ASP A 233 -38.92 6.16 -37.20
C ASP A 233 -39.56 7.53 -37.41
N GLU A 234 -39.14 8.16 -38.51
CA GLU A 234 -39.95 9.15 -39.21
C GLU A 234 -41.30 8.50 -39.58
N HIS A 235 -42.39 9.09 -39.08
CA HIS A 235 -43.70 8.93 -39.70
C HIS A 235 -44.26 10.32 -40.00
N SER A 236 -44.20 10.68 -41.27
CA SER A 236 -45.15 11.56 -41.96
C SER A 236 -45.30 10.99 -43.37
N PRO A 237 -46.53 10.94 -43.91
CA PRO A 237 -47.23 12.15 -44.31
C PRO A 237 -48.58 12.38 -43.63
#